data_AF-A0A957ZL94-F1
#
_entry.id   AF-A0A957ZL94-F1
#
_cell.length_a   1.000
_cell.length_b   1.000
_cell.length_c   1.000
_cell.angle_alpha   90.00
_cell.angle_beta   90.00
_cell.angle_gamma   90.00
#
_symmetry.space_group_name_H-M   'P 1'
#
loop_
_entity.id
_entity.type
_entity.pdbx_description
1 polymer ?
#
loop_
_entity_poly.entity_id
_entity_poly.type
_entity_poly.pdbx_seq_one_letter_code
_entity_poly.pdbx_strand_id
1 'polypeptide(L)'
;DGLSVGGMYAFISYVLFMIWPVQEMARVFAEMQQAVASGERIFSLLDATPDIVDKPNAYEVEHLRGDIVFDKVDFQYEEGKPILTGFDLHVKHGETIALVGPTGGGKSTIVNLLCRFFEPTGGRI
;
A
#
# COMPACT_ATOMS: atom_id res chain seq x y z
N ASP A 1 59.22 -37.36 -21.48
CA ASP A 1 57.82 -36.96 -21.63
C ASP A 1 57.45 -35.94 -20.57
N GLY A 2 57.56 -34.66 -20.92
CA GLY A 2 57.24 -33.53 -20.05
C GLY A 2 56.30 -32.56 -20.76
N LEU A 3 55.57 -31.77 -19.99
CA LEU A 3 54.64 -30.77 -20.51
C LEU A 3 55.37 -29.80 -21.47
N SER A 4 54.84 -29.58 -22.67
CA SER A 4 55.39 -28.57 -23.57
C SER A 4 55.07 -27.16 -23.06
N VAL A 5 55.91 -26.19 -23.41
CA VAL A 5 55.68 -24.77 -23.07
C VAL A 5 54.31 -24.29 -23.58
N GLY A 6 53.90 -24.75 -24.78
CA GLY A 6 52.57 -24.46 -25.33
C GLY A 6 51.43 -25.11 -24.55
N GLY A 7 51.63 -26.34 -24.05
CA GLY A 7 50.66 -27.01 -23.18
C GLY A 7 50.48 -26.30 -21.84
N MET A 8 51.57 -25.80 -21.25
CA MET A 8 51.52 -25.02 -20.00
C MET A 8 50.81 -23.68 -20.20
N TYR A 9 51.11 -22.99 -21.31
CA TYR A 9 50.44 -21.75 -21.69
C TYR A 9 48.93 -21.95 -21.88
N ALA A 10 48.52 -22.94 -22.68
CA ALA A 10 47.12 -23.24 -22.92
C ALA A 10 46.36 -23.59 -21.63
N PHE A 11 46.97 -24.40 -20.76
CA PHE A 11 46.38 -24.74 -19.46
C PHE A 11 46.13 -23.50 -18.59
N ILE A 12 47.14 -22.64 -18.42
CA ILE A 12 47.01 -21.41 -17.64
C ILE A 12 45.95 -20.49 -18.25
N SER A 13 45.94 -20.33 -19.58
CA SER A 13 44.94 -19.53 -20.29
C SER A 13 43.52 -20.03 -20.06
N TYR A 14 43.29 -21.35 -20.11
CA TYR A 14 41.95 -21.91 -19.85
C TYR A 14 41.51 -21.75 -18.40
N VAL A 15 42.41 -21.91 -17.43
CA VAL A 15 42.10 -21.65 -16.02
C VAL A 15 41.71 -20.17 -15.83
N LEU A 16 42.48 -19.24 -16.39
CA LEU A 16 42.18 -17.81 -16.30
C LEU A 16 40.88 -17.43 -17.03
N PHE A 17 40.58 -18.07 -18.16
CA PHE A 17 39.31 -17.87 -18.87
C PHE A 17 38.12 -18.42 -18.11
N MET A 18 38.28 -19.42 -17.25
CA MET A 18 37.19 -19.98 -16.45
C MET A 18 36.81 -19.10 -15.25
N ILE A 19 37.74 -18.27 -14.75
CA ILE A 19 37.49 -17.39 -13.60
C ILE A 19 36.40 -16.37 -13.91
N TRP A 20 36.43 -15.74 -15.09
CA TRP A 20 35.48 -14.69 -15.48
C TRP A 20 34.03 -15.17 -15.56
N PRO A 21 33.69 -16.26 -16.28
CA PRO A 21 32.34 -16.81 -16.28
C PRO A 21 31.84 -17.20 -14.88
N VAL A 22 32.70 -17.76 -14.03
CA VAL A 22 32.31 -18.13 -12.66
C VAL A 22 31.95 -16.89 -11.83
N GLN A 23 32.73 -15.82 -11.95
CA GLN A 23 32.44 -14.55 -11.28
C GLN A 23 31.14 -13.91 -11.82
N GLU A 24 30.93 -13.93 -13.13
CA GLU A 24 29.71 -13.39 -13.73
C GLU A 24 28.48 -14.21 -13.32
N MET A 25 28.58 -15.54 -13.24
CA MET A 25 27.51 -16.39 -12.71
C MET A 25 27.17 -16.04 -11.26
N ALA A 26 28.17 -15.80 -10.41
CA ALA A 26 27.95 -15.40 -9.02
C ALA A 26 27.24 -14.03 -8.94
N ARG A 27 27.63 -13.08 -9.81
CA ARG A 27 26.99 -11.77 -9.92
C ARG A 27 25.53 -11.88 -10.38
N VAL A 28 25.28 -12.59 -11.48
CA VAL A 28 23.92 -12.83 -12.02
C VAL A 28 23.05 -13.54 -11.00
N PHE A 29 23.61 -14.49 -10.24
CA PHE A 29 22.87 -15.16 -9.16
C PHE A 29 22.43 -14.16 -8.08
N ALA A 30 23.32 -13.26 -7.64
CA ALA A 30 22.97 -12.22 -6.68
C ALA A 30 21.90 -11.25 -7.22
N GLU A 31 22.04 -10.81 -8.49
CA GLU A 31 21.05 -9.97 -9.16
C GLU A 31 19.68 -10.68 -9.28
N MET A 32 19.68 -11.98 -9.59
CA MET A 32 18.46 -12.79 -9.67
C MET A 32 17.74 -12.86 -8.32
N GLN A 33 18.47 -13.06 -7.22
CA GLN A 33 17.87 -13.05 -5.87
C GLN A 33 17.20 -11.70 -5.55
N GLN A 34 17.84 -10.60 -5.92
CA GLN A 34 17.25 -9.26 -5.77
C GLN A 34 16.03 -9.05 -6.66
N ALA A 35 16.05 -9.57 -7.89
CA ALA A 35 14.93 -9.51 -8.81
C ALA A 35 13.73 -10.31 -8.29
N VAL A 36 13.95 -11.50 -7.72
CA VAL A 36 12.90 -12.31 -7.08
C VAL A 36 12.25 -11.56 -5.93
N ALA A 37 13.03 -11.04 -4.97
CA ALA A 37 12.48 -10.28 -3.84
C ALA A 37 11.75 -8.99 -4.25
N SER A 38 12.17 -8.37 -5.36
CA SER A 38 11.46 -7.20 -5.92
C SER A 38 10.17 -7.61 -6.62
N GLY A 39 10.18 -8.74 -7.33
CA GLY A 39 9.00 -9.35 -7.93
C GLY A 39 7.94 -9.69 -6.88
N GLU A 40 8.33 -10.33 -5.78
CA GLU A 40 7.42 -10.64 -4.66
C GLU A 40 6.70 -9.40 -4.13
N ARG A 41 7.42 -8.28 -3.96
CA ARG A 41 6.81 -7.01 -3.53
C ARG A 41 5.82 -6.47 -4.55
N ILE A 42 6.13 -6.53 -5.85
CA ILE A 42 5.21 -6.09 -6.90
C ILE A 42 3.93 -6.94 -6.88
N PHE A 43 4.06 -8.26 -6.85
CA PHE A 43 2.89 -9.14 -6.78
C PHE A 43 2.09 -8.94 -5.50
N SER A 44 2.73 -8.72 -4.35
CA SER A 44 2.02 -8.41 -3.11
C SER A 44 1.17 -7.13 -3.20
N LEU A 45 1.61 -6.13 -3.99
CA LEU A 45 0.83 -4.91 -4.22
C LEU A 45 -0.30 -5.12 -5.22
N LEU A 46 -0.07 -5.92 -6.27
CA LEU A 46 -1.10 -6.25 -7.26
C LEU A 46 -2.22 -7.11 -6.66
N ASP A 47 -1.87 -8.01 -5.74
CA ASP A 47 -2.80 -8.91 -5.08
C ASP A 47 -3.42 -8.29 -3.81
N ALA A 48 -3.03 -7.07 -3.43
CA ALA A 48 -3.58 -6.38 -2.28
C ALA A 48 -5.07 -6.08 -2.50
N THR A 49 -5.91 -6.51 -1.56
CA THR A 49 -7.34 -6.22 -1.57
C THR A 49 -7.59 -4.82 -0.99
N PRO A 50 -8.33 -3.93 -1.66
CA PRO A 50 -8.72 -2.64 -1.08
C PRO A 50 -9.56 -2.81 0.18
N ASP A 51 -9.29 -1.99 1.20
CA ASP A 51 -10.05 -2.01 2.46
C ASP A 51 -11.49 -1.51 2.26
N ILE A 52 -11.69 -0.58 1.32
CA ILE A 52 -12.98 0.00 0.98
C ILE A 52 -13.35 -0.45 -0.42
N VAL A 53 -14.45 -1.19 -0.51
CA VAL A 53 -15.02 -1.65 -1.77
C VAL A 53 -16.47 -1.21 -1.86
N ASP A 54 -16.93 -1.02 -3.09
CA ASP A 54 -18.33 -0.73 -3.32
C ASP A 54 -19.20 -1.96 -3.08
N LYS A 55 -20.43 -1.72 -2.62
CA LYS A 55 -21.40 -2.79 -2.39
C LYS A 55 -21.81 -3.42 -3.73
N PRO A 56 -22.18 -4.71 -3.75
CA PRO A 56 -22.82 -5.30 -4.92
C PRO A 56 -24.07 -4.47 -5.29
N ASN A 57 -24.11 -3.96 -6.51
CA ASN A 57 -25.14 -3.02 -7.02
C ASN A 57 -25.02 -1.56 -6.53
N ALA A 58 -23.84 -1.11 -6.12
CA ALA A 58 -23.57 0.33 -6.07
C ALA A 58 -23.82 0.94 -7.46
N TYR A 59 -24.44 2.11 -7.48
CA TYR A 59 -24.70 2.87 -8.71
C TYR A 59 -23.77 4.06 -8.76
N GLU A 60 -23.37 4.47 -9.96
CA GLU A 60 -22.58 5.67 -10.13
C GLU A 60 -23.42 6.91 -9.80
N VAL A 61 -22.82 7.80 -9.02
CA VAL A 61 -23.42 9.08 -8.66
C VAL A 61 -22.60 10.18 -9.31
N GLU A 62 -23.16 10.86 -10.31
CA GLU A 62 -22.49 12.02 -10.91
C GLU A 62 -22.48 13.21 -9.92
N HIS A 63 -23.59 13.43 -9.21
CA HIS A 63 -23.75 14.53 -8.27
C HIS A 63 -24.55 14.11 -7.03
N LEU A 64 -23.98 14.34 -5.85
CA LEU A 64 -24.68 14.21 -4.58
C LEU A 64 -25.43 15.50 -4.26
N ARG A 65 -26.71 15.40 -3.93
CA ARG A 65 -27.54 16.52 -3.43
C ARG A 65 -28.37 16.03 -2.26
N GLY A 66 -28.34 16.77 -1.16
CA GLY A 66 -29.10 16.46 0.04
C GLY A 66 -28.42 16.98 1.29
N ASP A 67 -28.94 16.52 2.42
CA ASP A 67 -28.36 16.74 3.74
C ASP A 67 -27.19 15.78 3.98
N ILE A 68 -26.28 16.16 4.87
CA ILE A 68 -25.22 15.28 5.38
C ILE A 68 -25.64 14.83 6.78
N VAL A 69 -25.69 13.52 7.02
CA VAL A 69 -26.17 12.95 8.29
C VAL A 69 -25.19 11.93 8.83
N PHE A 70 -24.45 12.28 9.88
CA PHE A 70 -23.76 11.31 10.72
C PHE A 70 -24.77 10.80 11.76
N ASP A 71 -25.02 9.50 11.77
CA ASP A 71 -25.99 8.82 12.65
C ASP A 71 -25.23 7.81 13.53
N LYS A 72 -25.01 8.21 14.79
CA LYS A 72 -24.32 7.43 15.83
C LYS A 72 -22.98 6.86 15.38
N VAL A 73 -22.16 7.71 14.77
CA VAL A 73 -20.89 7.27 14.17
C VAL A 73 -19.85 6.98 15.24
N ASP A 74 -19.37 5.74 15.26
CA ASP A 74 -18.18 5.31 15.99
C ASP A 74 -17.01 5.17 15.01
N PHE A 75 -15.82 5.62 15.40
CA PHE A 75 -14.63 5.45 14.56
C PHE A 75 -13.33 5.39 15.37
N GLN A 76 -12.42 4.50 14.93
CA GLN A 76 -11.05 4.37 15.41
C GLN A 76 -10.12 4.03 14.23
N TYR A 77 -8.92 4.64 14.18
CA TYR A 77 -7.90 4.26 13.19
C TYR A 77 -7.15 2.99 13.61
N GLU A 78 -6.92 2.84 14.91
CA GLU A 78 -6.26 1.70 15.51
C GLU A 78 -7.20 1.10 16.56
N GLU A 79 -7.21 -0.22 16.66
CA GLU A 79 -8.05 -0.91 17.63
C GLU A 79 -7.75 -0.46 19.06
N GLY A 80 -8.81 -0.10 19.81
CA GLY A 80 -8.71 0.34 21.19
C GLY A 80 -8.38 1.83 21.37
N LYS A 81 -8.31 2.61 20.27
CA LYS A 81 -8.10 4.08 20.31
C LYS A 81 -9.25 4.82 19.61
N PRO A 82 -10.43 4.92 20.25
CA PRO A 82 -11.57 5.60 19.66
C PRO A 82 -11.31 7.09 19.47
N ILE A 83 -11.70 7.61 18.30
CA ILE A 83 -11.66 9.02 17.93
C ILE A 83 -13.06 9.64 17.95
N LEU A 84 -14.05 8.91 17.44
CA LEU A 84 -15.47 9.27 17.50
C LEU A 84 -16.23 8.17 18.24
N THR A 85 -17.18 8.54 19.08
CA THR A 85 -18.03 7.60 19.82
C THR A 85 -19.45 8.13 19.83
N GLY A 86 -20.36 7.46 19.14
CA GLY A 86 -21.77 7.85 18.99
C GLY A 86 -21.93 9.28 18.46
N PHE A 87 -21.12 9.69 17.48
CA PHE A 87 -21.15 11.06 16.94
C PHE A 87 -22.35 11.27 16.02
N ASP A 88 -23.16 12.29 16.32
CA ASP A 88 -24.31 12.71 15.52
C ASP A 88 -24.08 14.13 14.97
N LEU A 89 -24.33 14.30 13.67
CA LEU A 89 -24.28 15.60 13.00
C LEU A 89 -25.25 15.61 11.83
N HIS A 90 -26.12 16.61 11.78
CA HIS A 90 -27.01 16.84 10.64
C HIS A 90 -26.74 18.22 10.07
N VAL A 91 -26.25 18.27 8.82
CA VAL A 91 -26.02 19.51 8.07
C VAL A 91 -27.03 19.56 6.93
N LYS A 92 -27.87 20.60 6.91
CA LYS A 92 -28.91 20.73 5.90
C LYS A 92 -28.35 21.16 4.56
N HIS A 93 -29.03 20.81 3.48
CA HIS A 93 -28.67 21.29 2.16
C HIS A 93 -28.59 22.83 2.10
N GLY A 94 -27.45 23.35 1.66
CA GLY A 94 -27.16 24.79 1.59
C GLY A 94 -26.68 25.41 2.91
N GLU A 95 -26.62 24.65 3.99
CA GLU A 95 -26.08 25.11 5.27
C GLU A 95 -24.55 25.11 5.26
N THR A 96 -23.95 26.14 5.86
CA THR A 96 -22.51 26.19 6.09
C THR A 96 -22.26 26.13 7.59
N ILE A 97 -21.48 25.14 8.01
CA ILE A 97 -21.03 24.99 9.39
C ILE A 97 -19.51 25.10 9.48
N ALA A 98 -19.00 25.36 10.69
CA ALA A 98 -17.58 25.34 10.99
C ALA A 98 -17.29 24.29 12.06
N LEU A 99 -16.30 23.42 11.81
CA LEU A 99 -15.80 22.47 12.80
C LEU A 99 -14.65 23.10 13.58
N VAL A 100 -14.85 23.35 14.87
CA VAL A 100 -13.87 23.98 15.77
C VAL A 100 -13.57 23.09 16.97
N GLY A 101 -12.34 23.18 17.48
CA GLY A 101 -11.91 22.40 18.64
C GLY A 101 -10.40 22.18 18.71
N PRO A 102 -9.88 21.65 19.83
CA PRO A 102 -8.45 21.47 20.05
C PRO A 102 -7.82 20.49 19.04
N THR A 103 -6.51 20.58 18.84
CA THR A 103 -5.76 19.61 18.04
C THR A 103 -6.02 18.19 18.53
N GLY A 104 -6.26 17.24 17.62
CA GLY A 104 -6.60 15.85 17.96
C GLY A 104 -8.08 15.58 18.25
N GLY A 105 -8.95 16.59 18.31
CA GLY A 105 -10.39 16.40 18.56
C GLY A 105 -11.22 15.83 17.40
N GLY A 106 -10.65 15.01 16.52
CA GLY A 106 -11.41 14.29 15.47
C GLY A 106 -11.89 15.10 14.26
N LYS A 107 -11.65 16.41 14.18
CA LYS A 107 -12.11 17.28 13.07
C LYS A 107 -11.71 16.76 11.67
N SER A 108 -10.43 16.45 11.47
CA SER A 108 -9.96 15.90 10.19
C SER A 108 -10.54 14.51 9.92
N THR A 109 -10.80 13.73 10.97
CA THR A 109 -11.45 12.42 10.86
C THR A 109 -12.88 12.56 10.33
N ILE A 110 -13.66 13.53 10.81
CA ILE A 110 -15.02 13.80 10.30
C ILE A 110 -14.98 14.08 8.79
N VAL A 111 -14.02 14.90 8.33
CA VAL A 111 -13.86 15.20 6.91
C VAL A 111 -13.45 13.95 6.11
N ASN A 112 -12.49 13.17 6.62
CA ASN A 112 -12.06 11.94 5.96
C ASN A 112 -13.18 10.90 5.83
N LEU A 113 -14.02 10.77 6.85
CA LEU A 113 -15.19 9.90 6.84
C LEU A 113 -16.26 10.39 5.85
N LEU A 114 -16.51 11.71 5.78
CA LEU A 114 -17.42 12.29 4.79
C LEU A 114 -16.96 12.03 3.35
N CYS A 115 -15.65 12.08 3.10
CA CYS A 115 -15.05 11.74 1.82
C CYS A 115 -14.95 10.22 1.58
N ARG A 116 -15.40 9.40 2.54
CA ARG A 116 -15.32 7.93 2.51
C ARG A 116 -13.91 7.39 2.29
N PHE A 117 -12.89 8.08 2.82
CA PHE A 117 -11.51 7.55 2.89
C PHE A 117 -11.34 6.48 3.96
N PHE A 118 -12.30 6.41 4.89
CA PHE A 118 -12.43 5.37 5.89
C PHE A 118 -13.92 5.00 6.02
N GLU A 119 -14.20 3.77 6.41
CA GLU A 119 -15.54 3.36 6.81
C GLU A 119 -15.70 3.54 8.33
N PRO A 120 -16.87 4.00 8.81
CA PRO A 120 -17.15 4.07 10.24
C PRO A 120 -17.10 2.67 10.86
N THR A 121 -16.58 2.55 12.08
CA THR A 121 -16.56 1.26 12.79
C THR A 121 -17.91 0.92 13.44
N GLY A 122 -18.80 1.91 13.53
CA GLY A 122 -20.19 1.77 13.97
C GLY A 122 -21.02 2.96 13.50
N GLY A 123 -22.35 2.79 13.42
CA GLY A 123 -23.23 3.82 12.86
C GLY A 123 -23.16 3.92 11.34
N ARG A 124 -23.50 5.10 10.80
CA ARG A 124 -23.48 5.38 9.35
C ARG A 124 -23.41 6.86 9.05
N ILE A 125 -23.04 7.17 7.80
CA ILE A 125 -23.01 8.52 7.21
C ILE A 125 -23.84 8.48 5.92
#